data_AF-A0A7T5UPY5-F1
#
_entry.id   AF-A0A7T5UPY5-F1
#
_cell.length_a   1.000
_cell.length_b   1.000
_cell.length_c   1.000
_cell.angle_alpha   90.00
_cell.angle_beta   90.00
_cell.angle_gamma   90.00
#
_symmetry.space_group_name_H-M   'P 1'
#
loop_
_entity.id
_entity.type
_entity.pdbx_description
1 polymer ?
#
loop_
_entity_poly.entity_id
_entity_poly.type
_entity_poly.pdbx_seq_one_letter_code
_entity_poly.pdbx_strand_id
1 'polypeptide(L)'
;MSILSWVLVVAICAGQLIKISFGEGGITILDLTVGFLAIINFFSWITSVKTFKINLINFSTMGFIIAAVVSLILSPIHLTANEKLIAASYIVRLGAFFSLLWFPSKLLSPLQKDSTKILLFSGVIIAVLGIAQLTFFPDLQFLAAANFDPHYLRTVSTFLDPNFTGAFLSLTAIILWPKLFTKDTFKSNVWIFILIYITLLTTFSRGGYLSLVSGLLIISLINKSFKQVLLTIVLGAILLFSFQQYTLQVAAPRKIDRAQSAAARLDTWQQGWNLFQRYPILGVGFNAYRYALKQLNLADEQFLSKKGASTNDSSLLYVAATTGIIGLGFYLSFLGGILKLGWYKISHLGGMILIGGLIALLSQGFFANTLFYPFLLIWIILIIYSVGTEGLEPPTSAM
;
A
#
# COMPACT_ATOMS: atom_id res chain seq x y z
N MET A 1 3.68 -23.32 -8.10
CA MET A 1 4.31 -21.99 -8.02
C MET A 1 5.81 -22.17 -8.09
N SER A 2 6.55 -21.24 -8.67
CA SER A 2 8.02 -21.29 -8.74
C SER A 2 8.69 -21.07 -7.37
N ILE A 3 9.98 -21.39 -7.23
CA ILE A 3 10.77 -21.09 -6.02
C ILE A 3 10.76 -19.58 -5.74
N LEU A 4 10.96 -18.76 -6.78
CA LEU A 4 10.92 -17.30 -6.66
C LEU A 4 9.57 -16.80 -6.13
N SER A 5 8.47 -17.40 -6.58
CA SER A 5 7.12 -17.09 -6.10
C SER A 5 6.98 -17.39 -4.61
N TRP A 6 7.53 -18.49 -4.12
CA TRP A 6 7.53 -18.83 -2.69
C TRP A 6 8.41 -17.89 -1.86
N VAL A 7 9.57 -17.48 -2.37
CA VAL A 7 10.42 -16.48 -1.71
C VAL A 7 9.65 -15.18 -1.49
N LEU A 8 8.90 -14.71 -2.49
CA LEU A 8 8.04 -13.52 -2.33
C LEU A 8 6.90 -13.75 -1.34
N VAL A 9 6.27 -14.92 -1.33
CA VAL A 9 5.24 -15.24 -0.32
C VAL A 9 5.82 -15.11 1.09
N VAL A 10 6.97 -15.74 1.34
CA VAL A 10 7.66 -15.66 2.64
C VAL A 10 8.05 -14.22 2.98
N ALA A 11 8.61 -13.48 2.01
CA ALA A 11 9.04 -12.10 2.21
C ALA A 11 7.88 -11.16 2.55
N ILE A 12 6.72 -11.33 1.89
CA ILE A 12 5.49 -10.58 2.21
C ILE A 12 4.99 -10.98 3.61
N CYS A 13 4.89 -12.27 3.89
CA CYS A 13 4.35 -12.79 5.15
C CYS A 13 5.23 -12.47 6.37
N ALA A 14 6.55 -12.36 6.19
CA ALA A 14 7.47 -11.96 7.25
C ALA A 14 7.12 -10.57 7.83
N GLY A 15 6.51 -9.70 7.02
CA GLY A 15 6.00 -8.40 7.49
C GLY A 15 7.08 -7.57 8.17
N GLN A 16 6.71 -6.98 9.32
CA GLN A 16 7.60 -6.24 10.21
C GLN A 16 8.28 -7.14 11.26
N LEU A 17 7.95 -8.44 11.33
CA LEU A 17 8.52 -9.36 12.33
C LEU A 17 10.01 -9.62 12.09
N ILE A 18 10.43 -9.63 10.82
CA ILE A 18 11.83 -9.81 10.44
C ILE A 18 12.30 -8.53 9.75
N LYS A 19 12.78 -7.59 10.57
CA LYS A 19 13.27 -6.28 10.14
C LYS A 19 14.61 -5.98 10.79
N ILE A 20 15.60 -5.63 9.97
CA ILE A 20 16.89 -5.12 10.43
C ILE A 20 16.72 -3.62 10.65
N SER A 21 16.80 -3.18 11.91
CA SER A 21 16.56 -1.78 12.29
C SER A 21 17.85 -0.97 12.23
N PHE A 22 17.78 0.24 11.67
CA PHE A 22 18.89 1.17 11.57
C PHE A 22 18.39 2.57 11.95
N GLY A 23 18.72 3.05 13.15
CA GLY A 23 18.20 4.30 13.68
C GLY A 23 16.67 4.33 13.70
N GLU A 24 16.07 5.36 13.10
CA GLU A 24 14.61 5.52 12.98
C GLU A 24 13.99 4.66 11.86
N GLY A 25 14.82 4.03 11.02
CA GLY A 25 14.40 3.25 9.86
C GLY A 25 14.67 1.74 9.99
N GLY A 26 14.47 1.02 8.88
CA GLY A 26 14.95 -0.36 8.77
C GLY A 26 14.48 -1.07 7.52
N ILE A 27 15.13 -2.20 7.26
CA ILE A 27 15.01 -2.99 6.04
C ILE A 27 14.32 -4.31 6.38
N THR A 28 13.24 -4.62 5.67
CA THR A 28 12.49 -5.87 5.80
C THR A 28 13.01 -6.93 4.84
N ILE A 29 12.61 -8.18 5.05
CA ILE A 29 12.92 -9.27 4.09
C ILE A 29 12.35 -8.97 2.70
N LEU A 30 11.19 -8.30 2.61
CA LEU A 30 10.62 -7.86 1.34
C LEU A 30 11.54 -6.85 0.63
N ASP A 31 12.13 -5.90 1.36
CA ASP A 31 13.02 -4.91 0.76
C ASP A 31 14.30 -5.57 0.20
N LEU A 32 14.88 -6.52 0.93
CA LEU A 32 16.03 -7.28 0.46
C LEU A 32 15.69 -8.11 -0.78
N THR A 33 14.53 -8.78 -0.75
CA THR A 33 14.05 -9.60 -1.87
C THR A 33 13.81 -8.75 -3.12
N VAL A 34 13.14 -7.60 -2.97
CA VAL A 34 12.87 -6.68 -4.08
C VAL A 34 14.15 -6.02 -4.57
N GLY A 35 15.06 -5.63 -3.69
CA GLY A 35 16.37 -5.09 -4.08
C GLY A 35 17.18 -6.08 -4.91
N PHE A 36 17.25 -7.34 -4.47
CA PHE A 36 17.89 -8.41 -5.23
C PHE A 36 17.23 -8.65 -6.59
N LEU A 37 15.89 -8.69 -6.62
CA LEU A 37 15.14 -8.83 -7.87
C LEU A 37 15.38 -7.66 -8.82
N ALA A 38 15.40 -6.42 -8.32
CA ALA A 38 15.68 -5.22 -9.09
C ALA A 38 17.07 -5.30 -9.75
N ILE A 39 18.09 -5.68 -8.98
CA ILE A 39 19.47 -5.81 -9.46
C ILE A 39 19.56 -6.86 -10.57
N ILE A 40 19.05 -8.08 -10.35
CA ILE A 40 19.14 -9.14 -11.37
C ILE A 40 18.30 -8.78 -12.59
N ASN A 41 17.11 -8.19 -12.39
CA ASN A 41 16.26 -7.77 -13.49
C ASN A 41 16.97 -6.74 -14.39
N PHE A 42 17.68 -5.79 -13.80
CA PHE A 42 18.48 -4.80 -14.50
C PHE A 42 19.61 -5.45 -15.32
N PHE A 43 20.43 -6.32 -14.71
CA PHE A 43 21.51 -7.02 -15.42
C PHE A 43 20.99 -7.96 -16.52
N SER A 44 19.89 -8.67 -16.27
CA SER A 44 19.23 -9.52 -17.27
C SER A 44 18.70 -8.70 -18.45
N TRP A 45 18.25 -7.47 -18.21
CA TRP A 45 17.78 -6.60 -19.27
C TRP A 45 18.94 -6.07 -20.14
N ILE A 46 20.02 -5.57 -19.53
CA ILE A 46 21.21 -5.07 -20.24
C ILE A 46 21.79 -6.14 -21.18
N THR A 47 21.91 -7.37 -20.68
CA THR A 47 22.46 -8.50 -21.44
C THR A 47 21.56 -8.97 -22.59
N SER A 48 20.28 -8.60 -22.58
CA SER A 48 19.30 -9.05 -23.59
C SER A 48 19.21 -8.16 -24.84
N VAL A 49 19.93 -7.02 -24.89
CA VAL A 49 19.98 -6.04 -26.00
C VAL A 49 18.57 -5.67 -26.52
N LYS A 50 17.57 -5.64 -25.63
CA LYS A 50 16.20 -5.31 -26.00
C LYS A 50 15.95 -3.80 -25.92
N THR A 51 15.33 -3.25 -26.95
CA THR A 51 14.84 -1.87 -26.95
C THR A 51 13.85 -1.66 -25.80
N PHE A 52 14.09 -0.66 -24.97
CA PHE A 52 13.21 -0.25 -23.89
C PHE A 52 11.93 0.39 -24.47
N LYS A 53 10.78 -0.28 -24.33
CA LYS A 53 9.49 0.30 -24.71
C LYS A 53 8.91 1.08 -23.53
N ILE A 54 8.92 2.41 -23.64
CA ILE A 54 8.34 3.29 -22.63
C ILE A 54 6.81 3.27 -22.77
N ASN A 55 6.12 2.77 -21.75
CA ASN A 55 4.69 2.94 -21.59
C ASN A 55 4.39 4.04 -20.54
N LEU A 56 3.11 4.44 -20.43
CA LEU A 56 2.68 5.47 -19.49
C LEU A 56 3.08 5.18 -18.03
N ILE A 57 2.96 3.92 -17.57
CA ILE A 57 3.31 3.54 -16.19
C ILE A 57 4.80 3.73 -15.93
N ASN A 58 5.65 3.29 -16.87
CA ASN A 58 7.10 3.39 -16.76
C ASN A 58 7.54 4.85 -16.82
N PHE A 59 7.01 5.62 -17.78
CA PHE A 59 7.27 7.06 -17.88
C PHE A 59 6.94 7.78 -16.57
N SER A 60 5.75 7.55 -16.03
CA SER A 60 5.27 8.23 -14.83
C SER A 60 6.04 7.84 -13.57
N THR A 61 6.40 6.57 -13.41
CA THR A 61 7.21 6.13 -12.26
C THR A 61 8.66 6.60 -12.34
N MET A 62 9.27 6.61 -13.53
CA MET A 62 10.62 7.19 -13.73
C MET A 62 10.61 8.69 -13.47
N GLY A 63 9.62 9.41 -14.03
CA GLY A 63 9.43 10.84 -13.80
C GLY A 63 9.20 11.18 -12.32
N PHE A 64 8.44 10.34 -11.61
CA PHE A 64 8.25 10.49 -10.17
C PHE A 64 9.56 10.34 -9.38
N ILE A 65 10.38 9.33 -9.68
CA ILE A 65 11.68 9.14 -9.02
C ILE A 65 12.61 10.33 -9.28
N ILE A 66 12.66 10.82 -10.52
CA ILE A 66 13.45 12.01 -10.87
C ILE A 66 12.95 13.23 -10.07
N ALA A 67 11.63 13.46 -10.04
CA ALA A 67 11.04 14.56 -9.26
C ALA A 67 11.36 14.45 -7.76
N ALA A 68 11.31 13.24 -7.19
CA ALA A 68 11.67 12.98 -5.80
C ALA A 68 13.15 13.28 -5.51
N VAL A 69 14.06 12.89 -6.41
CA VAL A 69 15.50 13.21 -6.31
C VAL A 69 15.73 14.71 -6.40
N VAL A 70 15.16 15.38 -7.41
CA VAL A 70 15.30 16.84 -7.60
C VAL A 70 14.76 17.59 -6.38
N SER A 71 13.60 17.18 -5.88
CA SER A 71 12.99 17.73 -4.67
C SER A 71 13.89 17.59 -3.44
N LEU A 72 14.55 16.45 -3.24
CA LEU A 72 15.46 16.25 -2.11
C LEU A 72 16.76 17.07 -2.25
N ILE A 73 17.33 17.12 -3.46
CA ILE A 73 18.57 17.88 -3.72
C ILE A 73 18.32 19.38 -3.54
N LEU A 74 17.22 19.89 -4.10
CA LEU A 74 16.81 21.29 -4.05
C LEU A 74 15.86 21.59 -2.88
N SER A 75 15.92 20.78 -1.83
CA SER A 75 15.03 20.93 -0.67
C SER A 75 15.18 22.33 -0.06
N PRO A 76 14.06 23.05 0.18
CA PRO A 76 14.09 24.40 0.73
C PRO A 76 14.34 24.44 2.25
N ILE A 77 14.36 23.28 2.90
CA ILE A 77 14.63 23.16 4.35
C ILE A 77 16.08 22.72 4.58
N HIS A 78 16.62 23.06 5.75
CA HIS A 78 18.01 22.74 6.06
C HIS A 78 18.13 21.30 6.55
N LEU A 79 18.47 20.37 5.66
CA LEU A 79 18.73 18.97 6.02
C LEU A 79 20.21 18.72 6.31
N THR A 80 20.50 18.11 7.45
CA THR A 80 21.84 17.57 7.75
C THR A 80 22.23 16.46 6.77
N ALA A 81 23.52 16.16 6.67
CA ALA A 81 24.00 15.08 5.79
C ALA A 81 23.33 13.72 6.09
N ASN A 82 23.13 13.41 7.38
CA ASN A 82 22.47 12.18 7.81
C ASN A 82 20.99 12.16 7.43
N GLU A 83 20.26 13.27 7.61
CA GLU A 83 18.84 13.37 7.23
C GLU A 83 18.66 13.23 5.70
N LYS A 84 19.55 13.86 4.91
CA LYS A 84 19.58 13.69 3.44
C LYS A 84 19.87 12.24 3.05
N LEU A 85 20.83 11.58 3.71
CA LEU A 85 21.17 10.18 3.45
C LEU A 85 20.00 9.24 3.75
N ILE A 86 19.33 9.45 4.90
CA ILE A 86 18.13 8.70 5.26
C ILE A 86 17.05 8.92 4.19
N ALA A 87 16.71 10.17 3.86
CA ALA A 87 15.71 10.48 2.85
C ALA A 87 16.04 9.87 1.47
N ALA A 88 17.30 9.95 1.03
CA ALA A 88 17.77 9.35 -0.21
C ALA A 88 17.62 7.81 -0.21
N SER A 89 17.87 7.14 0.92
CA SER A 89 17.70 5.69 1.03
C SER A 89 16.26 5.23 0.77
N TYR A 90 15.27 6.05 1.14
CA TYR A 90 13.85 5.76 0.83
C TYR A 90 13.51 5.99 -0.63
N ILE A 91 14.16 6.94 -1.31
CA ILE A 91 14.07 7.10 -2.77
C ILE A 91 14.66 5.87 -3.47
N VAL A 92 15.84 5.41 -3.04
CA VAL A 92 16.48 4.20 -3.58
C VAL A 92 15.58 2.98 -3.39
N ARG A 93 15.01 2.81 -2.19
CA ARG A 93 14.04 1.74 -1.90
C ARG A 93 12.85 1.82 -2.84
N LEU A 94 12.20 2.97 -2.97
CA LEU A 94 11.04 3.13 -3.86
C LEU A 94 11.42 2.87 -5.33
N GLY A 95 12.59 3.37 -5.75
CA GLY A 95 13.16 3.13 -7.07
C GLY A 95 13.36 1.65 -7.35
N ALA A 96 13.82 0.86 -6.38
CA ALA A 96 13.94 -0.59 -6.52
C ALA A 96 12.59 -1.26 -6.81
N PHE A 97 11.52 -0.87 -6.11
CA PHE A 97 10.17 -1.38 -6.37
C PHE A 97 9.68 -0.99 -7.77
N PHE A 98 9.79 0.29 -8.15
CA PHE A 98 9.37 0.74 -9.49
C PHE A 98 10.22 0.16 -10.62
N SER A 99 11.50 -0.12 -10.38
CA SER A 99 12.40 -0.72 -11.38
C SER A 99 11.96 -2.11 -11.87
N LEU A 100 11.15 -2.81 -11.06
CA LEU A 100 10.52 -4.05 -11.49
C LEU A 100 9.65 -3.79 -12.74
N LEU A 101 8.89 -2.70 -12.77
CA LEU A 101 8.02 -2.34 -13.90
C LEU A 101 8.79 -1.87 -15.15
N TRP A 102 9.98 -1.30 -14.97
CA TRP A 102 10.74 -0.70 -16.07
C TRP A 102 11.30 -1.76 -17.02
N PHE A 103 11.88 -2.83 -16.48
CA PHE A 103 12.67 -3.77 -17.27
C PHE A 103 11.97 -5.13 -17.40
N PRO A 104 11.14 -5.38 -18.42
CA PRO A 104 10.52 -6.69 -18.61
C PRO A 104 11.58 -7.72 -19.00
N SER A 105 11.86 -8.68 -18.10
CA SER A 105 12.80 -9.78 -18.34
C SER A 105 12.10 -11.14 -18.31
N LYS A 106 12.67 -12.13 -19.02
CA LYS A 106 12.20 -13.52 -18.94
C LYS A 106 12.33 -14.09 -17.52
N LEU A 107 13.25 -13.57 -16.72
CA LEU A 107 13.47 -13.99 -15.34
C LEU A 107 12.24 -13.76 -14.46
N LEU A 108 11.51 -12.67 -14.69
CA LEU A 108 10.29 -12.35 -13.93
C LEU A 108 9.02 -12.96 -14.54
N SER A 109 9.11 -13.71 -15.65
CA SER A 109 7.96 -14.42 -16.23
C SER A 109 7.25 -15.40 -15.28
N PRO A 110 7.92 -16.08 -14.33
CA PRO A 110 7.22 -16.88 -13.33
C PRO A 110 6.34 -16.02 -12.42
N LEU A 111 6.74 -14.78 -12.12
CA LEU A 111 5.94 -13.85 -11.33
C LEU A 111 4.68 -13.46 -12.07
N GLN A 112 4.75 -13.17 -13.37
CA GLN A 112 3.57 -12.87 -14.18
C GLN A 112 2.51 -13.98 -14.09
N LYS A 113 2.92 -15.26 -14.19
CA LYS A 113 2.01 -16.41 -14.09
C LYS A 113 1.49 -16.65 -12.68
N ASP A 114 2.33 -16.49 -11.65
CA ASP A 114 1.99 -16.84 -10.27
C ASP A 114 1.47 -15.66 -9.44
N SER A 115 1.45 -14.42 -9.96
CA SER A 115 1.13 -13.19 -9.20
C SER A 115 -0.12 -13.31 -8.33
N THR A 116 -1.25 -13.68 -8.91
CA THR A 116 -2.51 -13.85 -8.16
C THR A 116 -2.41 -14.95 -7.10
N LYS A 117 -1.61 -16.00 -7.34
CA LYS A 117 -1.40 -17.07 -6.36
C LYS A 117 -0.51 -16.59 -5.22
N ILE A 118 0.60 -15.90 -5.50
CA ILE A 118 1.47 -15.27 -4.49
C ILE A 118 0.62 -14.43 -3.53
N LEU A 119 -0.19 -13.53 -4.08
CA LEU A 119 -1.01 -12.61 -3.30
C LEU A 119 -2.10 -13.33 -2.50
N LEU A 120 -2.75 -14.35 -3.06
CA LEU A 120 -3.74 -15.15 -2.34
C LEU A 120 -3.11 -15.96 -1.20
N PHE A 121 -1.99 -16.66 -1.45
CA PHE A 121 -1.29 -17.42 -0.40
C PHE A 121 -0.80 -16.49 0.71
N SER A 122 -0.20 -15.34 0.36
CA SER A 122 0.18 -14.35 1.34
C SER A 122 -1.01 -13.84 2.15
N GLY A 123 -2.13 -13.52 1.51
CA GLY A 123 -3.34 -13.07 2.19
C GLY A 123 -3.91 -14.10 3.17
N VAL A 124 -3.93 -15.37 2.79
CA VAL A 124 -4.35 -16.48 3.65
C VAL A 124 -3.41 -16.65 4.84
N ILE A 125 -2.10 -16.64 4.62
CA ILE A 125 -1.12 -16.75 5.71
C ILE A 125 -1.24 -15.57 6.68
N ILE A 126 -1.33 -14.34 6.16
CA ILE A 126 -1.54 -13.14 6.97
C ILE A 126 -2.84 -13.24 7.77
N ALA A 127 -3.90 -13.81 7.21
CA ALA A 127 -5.15 -14.02 7.91
C ALA A 127 -5.04 -15.04 9.05
N VAL A 128 -4.45 -16.21 8.76
CA VAL A 128 -4.22 -17.27 9.77
C VAL A 128 -3.33 -16.74 10.90
N LEU A 129 -2.22 -16.08 10.56
CA LEU A 129 -1.32 -15.47 11.55
C LEU A 129 -2.00 -14.34 12.32
N GLY A 130 -2.92 -13.60 11.69
CA GLY A 130 -3.71 -12.55 12.34
C GLY A 130 -4.70 -13.08 13.37
N ILE A 131 -5.38 -14.20 13.05
CA ILE A 131 -6.24 -14.90 14.01
C ILE A 131 -5.40 -15.51 15.13
N ALA A 132 -4.30 -16.19 14.79
CA ALA A 132 -3.39 -16.75 15.80
C ALA A 132 -2.85 -15.66 16.73
N GLN A 133 -2.42 -14.52 16.20
CA GLN A 133 -2.01 -13.37 16.99
C GLN A 133 -3.14 -12.89 17.90
N LEU A 134 -4.37 -12.74 17.40
CA LEU A 134 -5.48 -12.26 18.23
C LEU A 134 -5.82 -13.25 19.37
N THR A 135 -5.73 -14.55 19.12
CA THR A 135 -6.04 -15.60 20.10
C THR A 135 -4.95 -15.73 21.17
N PHE A 136 -3.69 -15.76 20.77
CA PHE A 136 -2.56 -16.02 21.69
C PHE A 136 -1.93 -14.75 22.26
N PHE A 137 -2.00 -13.63 21.53
CA PHE A 137 -1.43 -12.33 21.90
C PHE A 137 -2.46 -11.20 21.69
N PRO A 138 -3.57 -11.20 22.45
CA PRO A 138 -4.64 -10.21 22.31
C PRO A 138 -4.22 -8.79 22.73
N ASP A 139 -3.25 -8.65 23.63
CA ASP A 139 -2.70 -7.37 24.08
C ASP A 139 -1.30 -7.13 23.50
N LEU A 140 -1.19 -6.11 22.66
CA LEU A 140 0.07 -5.71 22.02
C LEU A 140 0.53 -4.32 22.47
N GLN A 141 -0.02 -3.79 23.56
CA GLN A 141 0.36 -2.46 24.07
C GLN A 141 1.83 -2.37 24.48
N PHE A 142 2.47 -3.51 24.80
CA PHE A 142 3.92 -3.56 25.07
C PHE A 142 4.78 -3.09 23.88
N LEU A 143 4.26 -3.14 22.65
CA LEU A 143 4.96 -2.64 21.46
C LEU A 143 5.08 -1.11 21.44
N ALA A 144 4.36 -0.39 22.30
CA ALA A 144 4.51 1.05 22.47
C ALA A 144 5.93 1.45 22.89
N ALA A 145 6.64 0.59 23.62
CA ALA A 145 8.06 0.78 23.96
C ALA A 145 8.97 0.82 22.72
N ALA A 146 8.53 0.24 21.60
CA ALA A 146 9.20 0.29 20.31
C ALA A 146 8.55 1.31 19.35
N ASN A 147 7.85 2.32 19.87
CA ASN A 147 7.17 3.39 19.13
C ASN A 147 6.10 2.92 18.13
N PHE A 148 5.50 1.74 18.36
CA PHE A 148 4.27 1.32 17.67
C PHE A 148 3.04 1.87 18.38
N ASP A 149 1.93 1.98 17.66
CA ASP A 149 0.66 2.37 18.26
C ASP A 149 0.15 1.27 19.20
N PRO A 150 -0.44 1.63 20.35
CA PRO A 150 -1.00 0.65 21.28
C PRO A 150 -2.22 -0.05 20.68
N HIS A 151 -2.22 -1.38 20.74
CA HIS A 151 -3.27 -2.22 20.17
C HIS A 151 -3.73 -3.26 21.19
N TYR A 152 -5.05 -3.32 21.40
CA TYR A 152 -5.70 -4.24 22.34
C TYR A 152 -6.93 -4.87 21.71
N LEU A 153 -7.01 -6.21 21.69
CA LEU A 153 -8.04 -7.02 21.03
C LEU A 153 -8.29 -6.61 19.58
N ARG A 154 -7.21 -6.42 18.82
CA ARG A 154 -7.26 -6.13 17.38
C ARG A 154 -6.28 -7.02 16.64
N THR A 155 -6.67 -7.43 15.45
CA THR A 155 -5.76 -8.12 14.54
C THR A 155 -4.84 -7.12 13.87
N VAL A 156 -3.53 -7.34 14.04
CA VAL A 156 -2.47 -6.58 13.36
C VAL A 156 -1.58 -7.48 12.50
N SER A 157 -1.61 -8.80 12.74
CA SER A 157 -0.81 -9.81 12.04
C SER A 157 0.69 -9.42 11.98
N THR A 158 1.41 -9.90 10.97
CA THR A 158 2.86 -9.66 10.86
C THR A 158 3.22 -8.23 10.45
N PHE A 159 2.26 -7.42 10.00
CA PHE A 159 2.50 -6.00 9.70
C PHE A 159 2.52 -5.12 10.94
N LEU A 160 2.08 -5.63 12.10
CA LEU A 160 2.04 -4.91 13.37
C LEU A 160 1.23 -3.60 13.31
N ASP A 161 0.32 -3.49 12.36
CA ASP A 161 -0.59 -2.35 12.20
C ASP A 161 -1.94 -2.83 11.59
N PRO A 162 -3.07 -2.49 12.21
CA PRO A 162 -4.39 -2.95 11.76
C PRO A 162 -4.87 -2.29 10.46
N ASN A 163 -4.39 -1.09 10.12
CA ASN A 163 -4.73 -0.41 8.86
C ASN A 163 -4.05 -1.08 7.67
N PHE A 164 -2.74 -1.35 7.78
CA PHE A 164 -2.01 -2.03 6.70
C PHE A 164 -2.48 -3.49 6.53
N THR A 165 -2.73 -4.20 7.63
CA THR A 165 -3.29 -5.56 7.58
C THR A 165 -4.71 -5.57 7.01
N GLY A 166 -5.57 -4.65 7.44
CA GLY A 166 -6.93 -4.50 6.89
C GLY A 166 -6.92 -4.19 5.39
N ALA A 167 -6.03 -3.30 4.95
CA ALA A 167 -5.86 -2.99 3.53
C ALA A 167 -5.43 -4.22 2.71
N PHE A 168 -4.43 -4.97 3.17
CA PHE A 168 -3.93 -6.15 2.45
C PHE A 168 -4.97 -7.29 2.39
N LEU A 169 -5.71 -7.50 3.48
CA LEU A 169 -6.83 -8.46 3.51
C LEU A 169 -7.97 -8.01 2.58
N SER A 170 -8.25 -6.71 2.50
CA SER A 170 -9.21 -6.16 1.54
C SER A 170 -8.82 -6.47 0.09
N LEU A 171 -7.54 -6.28 -0.23
CA LEU A 171 -7.00 -6.61 -1.55
C LEU A 171 -7.06 -8.10 -1.85
N THR A 172 -6.86 -8.96 -0.85
CA THR A 172 -7.02 -10.42 -1.00
C THR A 172 -8.48 -10.79 -1.26
N ALA A 173 -9.42 -10.17 -0.52
CA ALA A 173 -10.85 -10.35 -0.73
C ALA A 173 -11.30 -9.88 -2.13
N ILE A 174 -10.73 -8.79 -2.65
CA ILE A 174 -10.96 -8.28 -4.01
C ILE A 174 -10.54 -9.32 -5.07
N ILE A 175 -9.42 -10.01 -4.88
CA ILE A 175 -9.00 -11.10 -5.79
C ILE A 175 -10.00 -12.27 -5.77
N LEU A 176 -10.56 -12.58 -4.60
CA LEU A 176 -11.51 -13.68 -4.41
C LEU A 176 -12.90 -13.34 -4.95
N TRP A 177 -13.32 -12.08 -4.90
CA TRP A 177 -14.70 -11.68 -5.12
C TRP A 177 -15.32 -12.18 -6.43
N PRO A 178 -14.71 -11.97 -7.61
CA PRO A 178 -15.30 -12.50 -8.85
C PRO A 178 -15.34 -14.04 -8.86
N LYS A 179 -14.40 -14.70 -8.17
CA LYS A 179 -14.30 -16.17 -8.07
C LYS A 179 -15.34 -16.78 -7.14
N LEU A 180 -16.01 -15.96 -6.31
CA LEU A 180 -17.15 -16.42 -5.50
C LEU A 180 -18.42 -16.62 -6.34
N PHE A 181 -18.43 -16.21 -7.61
CA PHE A 181 -19.59 -16.34 -8.47
C PHE A 181 -19.36 -17.31 -9.64
N THR A 182 -18.24 -18.06 -9.61
CA THR A 182 -17.92 -19.11 -10.60
C THR A 182 -18.11 -20.50 -9.99
N LYS A 183 -18.72 -21.44 -10.74
CA LYS A 183 -19.18 -22.73 -10.21
C LYS A 183 -18.05 -23.69 -9.82
N ASP A 184 -16.94 -23.70 -10.56
CA ASP A 184 -15.93 -24.77 -10.46
C ASP A 184 -15.07 -24.75 -9.19
N THR A 185 -14.97 -23.60 -8.51
CA THR A 185 -14.13 -23.44 -7.29
C THR A 185 -14.87 -22.76 -6.14
N PHE A 186 -16.20 -22.71 -6.22
CA PHE A 186 -17.05 -21.93 -5.32
C PHE A 186 -16.81 -22.24 -3.84
N LYS A 187 -16.87 -23.53 -3.44
CA LYS A 187 -16.83 -23.92 -2.02
C LYS A 187 -15.52 -23.52 -1.33
N SER A 188 -14.36 -23.77 -1.94
CA SER A 188 -13.08 -23.42 -1.33
C SER A 188 -12.87 -21.90 -1.26
N ASN A 189 -13.23 -21.17 -2.32
CA ASN A 189 -13.11 -19.71 -2.34
C ASN A 189 -14.01 -19.04 -1.30
N VAL A 190 -15.22 -19.56 -1.04
CA VAL A 190 -16.13 -19.04 -0.01
C VAL A 190 -15.51 -19.19 1.38
N TRP A 191 -14.98 -20.36 1.73
CA TRP A 191 -14.33 -20.55 3.04
C TRP A 191 -13.10 -19.66 3.22
N ILE A 192 -12.28 -19.52 2.18
CA ILE A 192 -11.15 -18.60 2.19
C ILE A 192 -11.64 -17.17 2.37
N PHE A 193 -12.67 -16.73 1.63
CA PHE A 193 -13.22 -15.39 1.79
C PHE A 193 -13.76 -15.14 3.19
N ILE A 194 -14.46 -16.10 3.79
CA ILE A 194 -14.95 -16.02 5.17
C ILE A 194 -13.78 -15.84 6.15
N LEU A 195 -12.71 -16.61 6.01
CA LEU A 195 -11.49 -16.47 6.82
C LEU A 195 -10.89 -15.05 6.68
N ILE A 196 -10.70 -14.58 5.44
CA ILE A 196 -10.18 -13.23 5.16
C ILE A 196 -11.10 -12.16 5.77
N TYR A 197 -12.41 -12.30 5.58
CA TYR A 197 -13.42 -11.35 6.04
C TYR A 197 -13.50 -11.28 7.56
N ILE A 198 -13.52 -12.42 8.26
CA ILE A 198 -13.51 -12.47 9.74
C ILE A 198 -12.22 -11.85 10.27
N THR A 199 -11.07 -12.18 9.69
CA THR A 199 -9.79 -11.58 10.11
C THR A 199 -9.78 -10.08 9.88
N LEU A 200 -10.31 -9.62 8.74
CA LEU A 200 -10.47 -8.20 8.44
C LEU A 200 -11.40 -7.54 9.47
N LEU A 201 -12.53 -8.16 9.80
CA LEU A 201 -13.49 -7.69 10.82
C LEU A 201 -12.84 -7.53 12.20
N THR A 202 -11.87 -8.38 12.57
CA THR A 202 -11.17 -8.23 13.85
C THR A 202 -10.02 -7.23 13.82
N THR A 203 -9.68 -6.64 12.66
CA THR A 203 -8.74 -5.50 12.60
C THR A 203 -9.35 -4.23 13.19
N PHE A 204 -10.68 -4.09 13.12
CA PHE A 204 -11.40 -2.86 13.51
C PHE A 204 -10.82 -1.59 12.86
N SER A 205 -10.30 -1.68 11.63
CA SER A 205 -9.78 -0.54 10.87
C SER A 205 -10.85 0.04 9.95
N ARG A 206 -11.30 1.28 10.25
CA ARG A 206 -12.23 2.03 9.38
C ARG A 206 -11.72 2.17 7.95
N GLY A 207 -10.43 2.48 7.79
CA GLY A 207 -9.80 2.54 6.48
C GLY A 207 -9.89 1.20 5.76
N GLY A 208 -9.53 0.10 6.45
CA GLY A 208 -9.56 -1.24 5.86
C GLY A 208 -10.96 -1.64 5.42
N TYR A 209 -11.99 -1.24 6.18
CA TYR A 209 -13.38 -1.52 5.83
C TYR A 209 -13.82 -0.74 4.60
N LEU A 210 -13.45 0.55 4.53
CA LEU A 210 -13.72 1.38 3.36
C LEU A 210 -12.96 0.85 2.14
N SER A 211 -11.72 0.37 2.32
CA SER A 211 -10.91 -0.27 1.28
C SER A 211 -11.65 -1.48 0.68
N LEU A 212 -12.18 -2.38 1.51
CA LEU A 212 -12.96 -3.53 1.05
C LEU A 212 -14.23 -3.07 0.33
N VAL A 213 -15.04 -2.24 0.98
CA VAL A 213 -16.36 -1.83 0.45
C VAL A 213 -16.21 -1.12 -0.89
N SER A 214 -15.30 -0.15 -1.00
CA SER A 214 -15.08 0.60 -2.24
C SER A 214 -14.58 -0.30 -3.38
N GLY A 215 -13.62 -1.19 -3.12
CA GLY A 215 -13.08 -2.10 -4.11
C GLY A 215 -14.07 -3.17 -4.58
N LEU A 216 -14.86 -3.74 -3.65
CA LEU A 216 -15.92 -4.69 -4.01
C LEU A 216 -17.07 -4.00 -4.73
N LEU A 217 -17.44 -2.78 -4.32
CA LEU A 217 -18.52 -2.03 -4.93
C LEU A 217 -18.21 -1.70 -6.39
N ILE A 218 -17.01 -1.19 -6.69
CA ILE A 218 -16.64 -0.88 -8.08
C ILE A 218 -16.64 -2.14 -8.96
N ILE A 219 -16.14 -3.27 -8.46
CA ILE A 219 -16.20 -4.55 -9.20
C ILE A 219 -17.65 -4.99 -9.42
N SER A 220 -18.49 -4.86 -8.40
CA SER A 220 -19.91 -5.21 -8.48
C SER A 220 -20.68 -4.35 -9.49
N LEU A 221 -20.34 -3.06 -9.57
CA LEU A 221 -20.87 -2.11 -10.56
C LEU A 221 -20.38 -2.43 -11.97
N ILE A 222 -19.09 -2.76 -12.15
CA ILE A 222 -18.53 -3.20 -13.43
C ILE A 222 -19.25 -4.47 -13.92
N ASN A 223 -19.49 -5.42 -13.00
CA ASN A 223 -20.25 -6.64 -13.28
C ASN A 223 -21.75 -6.41 -13.50
N LYS A 224 -22.25 -5.17 -13.28
CA LYS A 224 -23.66 -4.80 -13.36
C LYS A 224 -24.58 -5.72 -12.53
N SER A 225 -24.09 -6.20 -11.39
CA SER A 225 -24.78 -7.19 -10.57
C SER A 225 -25.36 -6.58 -9.30
N PHE A 226 -26.66 -6.33 -9.28
CA PHE A 226 -27.36 -5.79 -8.10
C PHE A 226 -27.18 -6.69 -6.86
N LYS A 227 -27.18 -8.02 -7.04
CA LYS A 227 -26.91 -8.97 -5.96
C LYS A 227 -25.54 -8.77 -5.32
N GLN A 228 -24.50 -8.54 -6.14
CA GLN A 228 -23.16 -8.28 -5.63
C GLN A 228 -23.09 -6.95 -4.88
N VAL A 229 -23.73 -5.90 -5.43
CA VAL A 229 -23.83 -4.58 -4.77
C VAL A 229 -24.50 -4.70 -3.40
N LEU A 230 -25.67 -5.37 -3.33
CA LEU A 230 -26.38 -5.57 -2.08
C LEU A 230 -25.54 -6.36 -1.06
N LEU A 231 -24.87 -7.43 -1.50
CA LEU A 231 -24.00 -8.21 -0.64
C LEU A 231 -22.82 -7.36 -0.12
N THR A 232 -22.20 -6.54 -0.96
CA THR A 232 -21.15 -5.61 -0.53
C THR A 232 -21.65 -4.63 0.53
N ILE A 233 -22.86 -4.07 0.36
CA ILE A 233 -23.46 -3.15 1.34
C ILE A 233 -23.71 -3.86 2.68
N VAL A 234 -24.27 -5.07 2.64
CA VAL A 234 -24.53 -5.88 3.86
C VAL A 234 -23.24 -6.21 4.59
N LEU A 235 -22.20 -6.66 3.87
CA LEU A 235 -20.88 -6.90 4.46
C LEU A 235 -20.29 -5.61 5.07
N GLY A 236 -20.38 -4.48 4.35
CA GLY A 236 -19.96 -3.18 4.87
C GLY A 236 -20.69 -2.78 6.16
N ALA A 237 -22.01 -2.99 6.21
CA ALA A 237 -22.83 -2.70 7.39
C ALA A 237 -22.42 -3.55 8.60
N ILE A 238 -22.16 -4.85 8.40
CA ILE A 238 -21.66 -5.74 9.45
C ILE A 238 -20.32 -5.24 9.98
N LEU A 239 -19.38 -4.89 9.10
CA LEU A 239 -18.09 -4.35 9.50
C LEU A 239 -18.24 -3.07 10.35
N LEU A 240 -19.03 -2.10 9.89
CA LEU A 240 -19.28 -0.86 10.63
C LEU A 240 -19.93 -1.11 11.99
N PHE A 241 -20.92 -2.01 12.05
CA PHE A 241 -21.54 -2.41 13.31
C PHE A 241 -20.52 -3.03 14.27
N SER A 242 -19.68 -3.97 13.79
CA SER A 242 -18.63 -4.59 14.60
C SER A 242 -17.60 -3.56 15.10
N PHE A 243 -17.20 -2.58 14.28
CA PHE A 243 -16.33 -1.49 14.72
C PHE A 243 -16.97 -0.64 15.83
N GLN A 244 -18.26 -0.34 15.70
CA GLN A 244 -18.98 0.42 16.73
C GLN A 244 -19.05 -0.36 18.04
N GLN A 245 -19.37 -1.67 17.98
CA GLN A 245 -19.40 -2.52 19.17
C GLN A 245 -18.03 -2.62 19.83
N TYR A 246 -16.96 -2.83 19.06
CA TYR A 246 -15.60 -2.80 19.59
C TYR A 246 -15.25 -1.46 20.27
N THR A 247 -15.64 -0.35 19.64
CA THR A 247 -15.38 0.98 20.19
C THR A 247 -16.07 1.19 21.53
N LEU A 248 -17.36 0.83 21.62
CA LEU A 248 -18.17 1.02 22.83
C LEU A 248 -17.78 0.05 23.96
N GLN A 249 -17.54 -1.21 23.64
CA GLN A 249 -17.38 -2.28 24.64
C GLN A 249 -15.93 -2.55 25.02
N VAL A 250 -14.97 -2.27 24.13
CA VAL A 250 -13.57 -2.63 24.33
C VAL A 250 -12.68 -1.39 24.47
N ALA A 251 -12.75 -0.48 23.49
CA ALA A 251 -11.82 0.65 23.40
C ALA A 251 -12.15 1.77 24.41
N ALA A 252 -13.41 2.22 24.46
CA ALA A 252 -13.83 3.34 25.31
C ALA A 252 -13.64 3.06 26.82
N PRO A 253 -14.01 1.87 27.37
CA PRO A 253 -13.77 1.57 28.78
C PRO A 253 -12.29 1.57 29.19
N ARG A 254 -11.39 1.37 28.22
CA ARG A 254 -9.93 1.38 28.41
C ARG A 254 -9.30 2.73 28.07
N LYS A 255 -10.10 3.77 27.86
CA LYS A 255 -9.65 5.12 27.46
C LYS A 255 -8.84 5.12 26.15
N ILE A 256 -9.05 4.13 25.29
CA ILE A 256 -8.47 4.10 23.95
C ILE A 256 -9.39 4.90 23.04
N ASP A 257 -9.12 6.19 22.92
CA ASP A 257 -10.00 7.12 22.20
C ASP A 257 -9.84 7.00 20.67
N ARG A 258 -10.88 6.43 20.03
CA ARG A 258 -10.96 6.28 18.56
C ARG A 258 -11.43 7.55 17.85
N ALA A 259 -12.04 8.49 18.56
CA ALA A 259 -12.40 9.81 18.05
C ALA A 259 -11.15 10.71 17.99
N GLN A 260 -10.28 10.66 19.00
CA GLN A 260 -8.94 11.29 18.93
C GLN A 260 -8.15 10.80 17.72
N SER A 261 -8.26 9.52 17.35
CA SER A 261 -7.62 9.01 16.13
C SER A 261 -8.16 9.64 14.84
N ALA A 262 -9.40 10.13 14.80
CA ALA A 262 -9.95 10.84 13.64
C ALA A 262 -9.51 12.31 13.63
N ALA A 263 -9.55 12.97 14.78
CA ALA A 263 -9.04 14.34 14.93
C ALA A 263 -7.54 14.44 14.61
N ALA A 264 -6.73 13.47 15.08
CA ALA A 264 -5.31 13.40 14.77
C ALA A 264 -5.03 13.29 13.26
N ARG A 265 -5.91 12.64 12.48
CA ARG A 265 -5.77 12.60 11.01
C ARG A 265 -6.04 13.95 10.37
N LEU A 266 -7.01 14.71 10.88
CA LEU A 266 -7.25 16.06 10.38
C LEU A 266 -6.05 16.97 10.66
N ASP A 267 -5.40 16.81 11.81
CA ASP A 267 -4.16 17.51 12.12
C ASP A 267 -3.02 17.11 11.15
N THR A 268 -2.79 15.81 10.93
CA THR A 268 -1.77 15.39 9.96
C THR A 268 -2.09 15.89 8.55
N TRP A 269 -3.36 15.87 8.14
CA TRP A 269 -3.77 16.46 6.86
C TRP A 269 -3.49 17.97 6.82
N GLN A 270 -3.81 18.72 7.88
CA GLN A 270 -3.51 20.14 7.93
C GLN A 270 -2.00 20.42 7.84
N GLN A 271 -1.18 19.63 8.52
CA GLN A 271 0.28 19.72 8.43
C GLN A 271 0.78 19.53 6.99
N GLY A 272 0.32 18.47 6.31
CA GLY A 272 0.70 18.19 4.92
C GLY A 272 0.24 19.28 3.96
N TRP A 273 -0.97 19.81 4.18
CA TRP A 273 -1.50 20.92 3.40
C TRP A 273 -0.70 22.20 3.60
N ASN A 274 -0.35 22.52 4.84
CA ASN A 274 0.51 23.67 5.17
C ASN A 274 1.88 23.57 4.50
N LEU A 275 2.49 22.38 4.48
CA LEU A 275 3.76 22.15 3.78
C LEU A 275 3.62 22.35 2.28
N PHE A 276 2.57 21.80 1.67
CA PHE A 276 2.31 21.98 0.24
C PHE A 276 2.06 23.46 -0.12
N GLN A 277 1.29 24.20 0.69
CA GLN A 277 1.06 25.62 0.46
C GLN A 277 2.35 26.45 0.53
N ARG A 278 3.27 26.10 1.43
CA ARG A 278 4.56 26.81 1.56
C ARG A 278 5.54 26.47 0.44
N TYR A 279 5.56 25.21 -0.02
CA TYR A 279 6.51 24.72 -1.02
C TYR A 279 5.82 23.98 -2.18
N PRO A 280 4.96 24.65 -2.97
CA PRO A 280 4.03 23.99 -3.88
C PRO A 280 4.68 23.34 -5.11
N ILE A 281 5.87 23.80 -5.53
CA ILE A 281 6.48 23.35 -6.80
C ILE A 281 7.24 22.05 -6.62
N LEU A 282 8.21 22.04 -5.69
CA LEU A 282 9.11 20.90 -5.45
C LEU A 282 8.87 20.23 -4.09
N GLY A 283 8.03 20.78 -3.22
CA GLY A 283 7.86 20.25 -1.86
C GLY A 283 9.10 20.42 -0.99
N VAL A 284 9.11 19.75 0.15
CA VAL A 284 10.20 19.83 1.15
C VAL A 284 11.33 18.82 0.95
N GLY A 285 11.26 17.96 -0.07
CA GLY A 285 12.15 16.81 -0.24
C GLY A 285 11.43 15.50 0.06
N PHE A 286 11.52 14.54 -0.86
CA PHE A 286 10.93 13.21 -0.66
C PHE A 286 11.50 12.55 0.61
N ASN A 287 10.61 12.09 1.50
CA ASN A 287 10.97 11.50 2.79
C ASN A 287 11.69 12.45 3.78
N ALA A 288 11.62 13.77 3.55
CA ALA A 288 12.09 14.79 4.49
C ALA A 288 10.97 15.37 5.39
N TYR A 289 9.78 14.77 5.34
CA TYR A 289 8.55 15.29 5.97
C TYR A 289 8.71 15.59 7.47
N ARG A 290 9.24 14.66 8.27
CA ARG A 290 9.45 14.84 9.72
C ARG A 290 10.35 16.04 10.03
N TYR A 291 11.42 16.19 9.25
CA TYR A 291 12.39 17.28 9.44
C TYR A 291 11.75 18.63 9.10
N ALA A 292 10.91 18.68 8.07
CA ALA A 292 10.11 19.85 7.73
C ALA A 292 9.14 20.24 8.86
N LEU A 293 8.42 19.25 9.42
CA LEU A 293 7.50 19.52 10.54
C LEU A 293 8.24 20.10 11.74
N LYS A 294 9.40 19.54 12.08
CA LYS A 294 10.24 20.01 13.19
C LYS A 294 10.73 21.44 12.96
N GLN A 295 11.33 21.73 11.81
CA GLN A 295 11.92 23.05 11.53
C GLN A 295 10.88 24.16 11.41
N LEU A 296 9.68 23.82 10.97
CA LEU A 296 8.59 24.78 10.77
C LEU A 296 7.64 24.87 11.97
N ASN A 297 7.93 24.16 13.06
CA ASN A 297 7.10 24.07 14.27
C ASN A 297 5.65 23.70 13.95
N LEU A 298 5.46 22.72 13.06
CA LEU A 298 4.14 22.24 12.64
C LEU A 298 3.68 20.99 13.41
N ALA A 299 4.51 20.45 14.30
CA ALA A 299 4.17 19.33 15.18
C ALA A 299 4.97 19.40 16.49
N ASP A 300 4.41 18.81 17.56
CA ASP A 300 5.08 18.71 18.86
C ASP A 300 6.13 17.58 18.90
N GLU A 301 7.00 17.60 19.91
CA GLU A 301 8.05 16.58 20.07
C GLU A 301 7.48 15.18 20.32
N GLN A 302 6.32 15.09 20.98
CA GLN A 302 5.66 13.81 21.25
C GLN A 302 5.25 13.13 19.94
N PHE A 303 4.67 13.87 19.01
CA PHE A 303 4.32 13.37 17.67
C PHE A 303 5.58 13.01 16.89
N LEU A 304 6.59 13.90 16.86
CA LEU A 304 7.83 13.69 16.11
C LEU A 304 8.62 12.44 16.54
N SER A 305 8.47 12.01 17.79
CA SER A 305 9.06 10.78 18.32
C SER A 305 8.40 9.49 17.79
N LYS A 306 7.19 9.57 17.25
CA LYS A 306 6.44 8.41 16.76
C LYS A 306 6.87 8.01 15.35
N LYS A 307 6.74 6.70 15.04
CA LYS A 307 7.01 6.17 13.70
C LYS A 307 6.16 6.84 12.61
N GLY A 308 4.91 7.20 12.92
CA GLY A 308 3.99 7.84 11.98
C GLY A 308 4.42 9.23 11.49
N ALA A 309 5.25 9.96 12.26
CA ALA A 309 5.62 11.34 11.94
C ALA A 309 6.54 11.51 10.73
N SER A 310 7.08 10.42 10.18
CA SER A 310 7.84 10.45 8.91
C SER A 310 6.95 10.55 7.68
N THR A 311 5.63 10.41 7.85
CA THR A 311 4.66 10.41 6.74
C THR A 311 3.39 11.18 7.09
N ASN A 312 2.56 11.44 6.08
CA ASN A 312 1.21 11.94 6.27
C ASN A 312 0.22 10.76 6.23
N ASP A 313 -0.88 10.83 6.98
CA ASP A 313 -1.94 9.81 6.90
C ASP A 313 -2.63 9.78 5.53
N SER A 314 -2.58 10.87 4.77
CA SER A 314 -2.99 10.92 3.37
C SER A 314 -1.80 10.69 2.43
N SER A 315 -1.83 9.59 1.66
CA SER A 315 -0.75 9.25 0.71
C SER A 315 -0.53 10.32 -0.35
N LEU A 316 -1.60 10.88 -0.93
CA LEU A 316 -1.47 11.90 -1.98
C LEU A 316 -1.00 13.24 -1.42
N LEU A 317 -1.42 13.56 -0.21
CA LEU A 317 -0.95 14.77 0.45
C LEU A 317 0.52 14.65 0.88
N TYR A 318 0.96 13.46 1.29
CA TYR A 318 2.38 13.18 1.49
C TYR A 318 3.19 13.44 0.22
N VAL A 319 2.70 12.99 -0.94
CA VAL A 319 3.35 13.27 -2.23
C VAL A 319 3.39 14.76 -2.52
N ALA A 320 2.26 15.46 -2.38
CA ALA A 320 2.18 16.90 -2.62
C ALA A 320 3.14 17.68 -1.70
N ALA A 321 3.13 17.39 -0.40
CA ALA A 321 3.99 18.06 0.58
C ALA A 321 5.48 17.81 0.32
N THR A 322 5.85 16.60 -0.10
CA THR A 322 7.26 16.20 -0.19
C THR A 322 7.86 16.38 -1.58
N THR A 323 7.07 16.43 -2.65
CA THR A 323 7.56 16.55 -4.04
C THR A 323 6.90 17.66 -4.85
N GLY A 324 5.95 18.38 -4.25
CA GLY A 324 5.20 19.46 -4.89
C GLY A 324 4.31 18.97 -6.03
N ILE A 325 3.84 19.93 -6.84
CA ILE A 325 2.94 19.68 -7.96
C ILE A 325 3.61 18.86 -9.07
N ILE A 326 4.93 18.98 -9.23
CA ILE A 326 5.68 18.24 -10.25
C ILE A 326 5.67 16.75 -9.93
N GLY A 327 6.08 16.36 -8.72
CA GLY A 327 6.04 14.96 -8.31
C GLY A 327 4.60 14.44 -8.20
N LEU A 328 3.67 15.25 -7.70
CA LEU A 328 2.25 14.88 -7.67
C LEU A 328 1.70 14.61 -9.08
N GLY A 329 2.05 15.42 -10.09
CA GLY A 329 1.63 15.23 -11.47
C GLY A 329 2.09 13.88 -12.03
N PHE A 330 3.36 13.53 -11.86
CA PHE A 330 3.87 12.22 -12.27
C PHE A 330 3.21 11.07 -11.50
N TYR A 331 2.97 11.24 -10.20
CA TYR A 331 2.32 10.21 -9.39
C TYR A 331 0.86 9.98 -9.79
N LEU A 332 0.10 11.06 -10.02
CA LEU A 332 -1.27 10.98 -10.53
C LEU A 332 -1.31 10.36 -11.92
N SER A 333 -0.33 10.66 -12.77
CA SER A 333 -0.19 10.03 -14.09
C SER A 333 0.10 8.52 -13.97
N PHE A 334 0.88 8.09 -12.97
CA PHE A 334 1.08 6.67 -12.68
C PHE A 334 -0.23 5.98 -12.26
N LEU A 335 -1.00 6.58 -11.34
CA LEU A 335 -2.31 6.07 -10.92
C LEU A 335 -3.30 6.04 -12.09
N GLY A 336 -3.31 7.07 -12.93
CA GLY A 336 -4.10 7.13 -14.15
C GLY A 336 -3.69 6.07 -15.18
N GLY A 337 -2.40 5.75 -15.29
CA GLY A 337 -1.89 4.66 -16.11
C GLY A 337 -2.36 3.29 -15.64
N ILE A 338 -2.40 3.06 -14.31
CA ILE A 338 -2.98 1.84 -13.73
C ILE A 338 -4.47 1.74 -14.06
N LEU A 339 -5.22 2.82 -13.89
CA LEU A 339 -6.64 2.85 -14.19
C LEU A 339 -6.92 2.59 -15.68
N LYS A 340 -6.16 3.25 -16.57
CA LYS A 340 -6.24 3.05 -18.03
C LYS A 340 -5.96 1.60 -18.40
N LEU A 341 -4.95 0.97 -17.77
CA LEU A 341 -4.63 -0.43 -17.99
C LEU A 341 -5.76 -1.36 -17.55
N GLY A 342 -6.26 -1.15 -16.33
CA GLY A 342 -7.36 -1.93 -15.78
C GLY A 342 -8.62 -1.81 -16.63
N TRP A 343 -8.92 -0.60 -17.13
CA TRP A 343 -10.06 -0.33 -18.00
C TRP A 343 -9.90 -0.98 -19.37
N TYR A 344 -8.72 -0.87 -19.99
CA TYR A 344 -8.44 -1.52 -21.26
C TYR A 344 -8.59 -3.05 -21.18
N LYS A 345 -8.25 -3.63 -20.03
CA LYS A 345 -8.35 -5.08 -19.75
C LYS A 345 -9.57 -5.44 -18.89
N ILE A 346 -10.61 -4.62 -18.85
CA ILE A 346 -11.75 -4.78 -17.93
C ILE A 346 -12.55 -6.07 -18.16
N SER A 347 -12.54 -6.61 -19.38
CA SER A 347 -13.13 -7.91 -19.70
C SER A 347 -12.37 -9.09 -19.11
N HIS A 348 -11.10 -8.89 -18.72
CA HIS A 348 -10.28 -9.89 -18.06
C HIS A 348 -10.35 -9.74 -16.53
N LEU A 349 -10.30 -10.87 -15.83
CA LEU A 349 -10.32 -10.91 -14.36
C LEU A 349 -9.23 -10.00 -13.74
N GLY A 350 -8.03 -9.99 -14.32
CA GLY A 350 -6.93 -9.16 -13.85
C GLY A 350 -7.22 -7.66 -13.93
N GLY A 351 -7.88 -7.18 -15.00
CA GLY A 351 -8.21 -5.77 -15.17
C GLY A 351 -9.23 -5.29 -14.12
N MET A 352 -10.26 -6.09 -13.86
CA MET A 352 -11.24 -5.80 -12.79
C MET A 352 -10.58 -5.77 -11.40
N ILE A 353 -9.72 -6.75 -11.10
CA ILE A 353 -8.97 -6.80 -9.83
C ILE A 353 -8.06 -5.57 -9.71
N LEU A 354 -7.42 -5.14 -10.80
CA LEU A 354 -6.54 -3.97 -10.81
C LEU A 354 -7.32 -2.68 -10.51
N ILE A 355 -8.49 -2.48 -11.14
CA ILE A 355 -9.36 -1.33 -10.84
C ILE A 355 -9.85 -1.39 -9.40
N GLY A 356 -10.40 -2.52 -8.97
CA GLY A 356 -10.92 -2.69 -7.61
C GLY A 356 -9.85 -2.47 -6.55
N GLY A 357 -8.64 -3.01 -6.77
CA GLY A 357 -7.49 -2.82 -5.89
C GLY A 357 -6.99 -1.38 -5.85
N LEU A 358 -6.95 -0.69 -6.98
CA LEU A 358 -6.58 0.74 -7.04
C LEU A 358 -7.59 1.59 -6.25
N ILE A 359 -8.89 1.42 -6.48
CA ILE A 359 -9.94 2.15 -5.76
C ILE A 359 -9.89 1.86 -4.25
N ALA A 360 -9.66 0.60 -3.88
CA ALA A 360 -9.49 0.19 -2.49
C ALA A 360 -8.30 0.91 -1.84
N LEU A 361 -7.15 0.93 -2.50
CA LEU A 361 -5.94 1.59 -1.99
C LEU A 361 -6.05 3.11 -1.95
N LEU A 362 -6.72 3.73 -2.91
CA LEU A 362 -7.01 5.17 -2.88
C LEU A 362 -7.92 5.53 -1.71
N SER A 363 -8.96 4.73 -1.47
CA SER A 363 -9.89 4.94 -0.35
C SER A 363 -9.19 4.76 1.00
N GLN A 364 -8.36 3.72 1.13
CA GLN A 364 -7.51 3.51 2.30
C GLN A 364 -6.46 4.62 2.47
N GLY A 365 -5.96 5.16 1.35
CA GLY A 365 -4.90 6.16 1.28
C GLY A 365 -5.28 7.51 1.88
N PHE A 366 -6.55 7.73 2.25
CA PHE A 366 -6.97 8.85 3.09
C PHE A 366 -6.66 8.61 4.59
N PHE A 367 -6.63 7.35 5.04
CA PHE A 367 -6.55 6.99 6.46
C PHE A 367 -5.15 6.62 6.93
N ALA A 368 -4.28 6.19 6.01
CA ALA A 368 -2.88 5.85 6.25
C ALA A 368 -2.09 5.95 4.93
N ASN A 369 -0.76 6.11 5.01
CA ASN A 369 0.10 6.18 3.83
C ASN A 369 0.30 4.81 3.13
N THR A 370 -0.76 4.26 2.54
CA THR A 370 -0.77 2.92 1.99
C THR A 370 -0.20 2.79 0.59
N LEU A 371 -0.22 3.86 -0.21
CA LEU A 371 0.32 3.80 -1.57
C LEU A 371 1.86 3.69 -1.60
N PHE A 372 2.52 4.03 -0.49
CA PHE A 372 3.96 3.89 -0.30
C PHE A 372 4.34 2.76 0.67
N TYR A 373 3.35 2.03 1.21
CA TYR A 373 3.65 0.89 2.07
C TYR A 373 4.14 -0.28 1.20
N PRO A 374 5.38 -0.78 1.40
CA PRO A 374 6.04 -1.71 0.48
C PRO A 374 5.23 -2.97 0.16
N PHE A 375 4.55 -3.52 1.15
CA PHE A 375 3.74 -4.74 1.01
C PHE A 375 2.48 -4.53 0.15
N LEU A 376 1.93 -3.31 0.14
CA LEU A 376 0.81 -2.94 -0.74
C LEU A 376 1.33 -2.49 -2.12
N LEU A 377 2.51 -1.87 -2.18
CA LEU A 377 3.14 -1.50 -3.44
C LEU A 377 3.52 -2.73 -4.27
N ILE A 378 4.13 -3.75 -3.66
CA ILE A 378 4.42 -5.01 -4.37
C ILE A 378 3.13 -5.71 -4.83
N TRP A 379 2.03 -5.56 -4.08
CA TRP A 379 0.73 -6.08 -4.50
C TRP A 379 0.29 -5.45 -5.84
N ILE A 380 0.36 -4.12 -5.96
CA ILE A 380 0.04 -3.42 -7.20
C ILE A 380 0.93 -3.91 -8.35
N ILE A 381 2.26 -3.98 -8.12
CA ILE A 381 3.23 -4.41 -9.13
C ILE A 381 2.92 -5.82 -9.65
N LEU A 382 2.63 -6.76 -8.75
CA LEU A 382 2.29 -8.13 -9.12
C LEU A 382 0.97 -8.21 -9.92
N ILE A 383 -0.05 -7.41 -9.59
CA ILE A 383 -1.26 -7.38 -10.40
C ILE A 383 -0.99 -6.75 -11.77
N ILE A 384 -0.20 -5.69 -11.87
CA ILE A 384 0.23 -5.12 -13.17
C ILE A 384 0.91 -6.19 -14.03
N TYR A 385 1.81 -6.99 -13.45
CA TYR A 385 2.40 -8.13 -14.17
C TYR A 385 1.37 -9.14 -14.63
N SER A 386 0.42 -9.51 -13.77
CA SER A 386 -0.63 -10.48 -14.12
C SER A 386 -1.50 -10.02 -15.30
N VAL A 387 -1.72 -8.72 -15.43
CA VAL A 387 -2.52 -8.10 -16.50
C VAL A 387 -1.71 -7.94 -17.78
N GLY A 388 -0.41 -7.65 -17.65
CA GLY A 388 0.47 -7.29 -18.76
C GLY A 388 0.22 -5.86 -19.26
N THR A 389 1.27 -5.12 -19.61
CA THR A 389 1.20 -3.70 -19.99
C THR A 389 1.01 -3.46 -21.49
N GLU A 390 0.68 -4.51 -22.26
CA GLU A 390 0.43 -4.44 -23.69
C GLU A 390 -0.80 -3.57 -24.00
N GLY A 391 -0.60 -2.49 -24.76
CA GLY A 391 -1.65 -1.52 -25.12
C GLY A 391 -1.56 -0.16 -24.40
N LEU A 392 -0.59 0.04 -23.51
CA LEU A 392 -0.29 1.35 -22.94
C LEU A 392 0.77 2.09 -23.79
N GLU A 393 0.33 3.07 -24.57
CA GLU A 393 1.23 3.98 -25.26
C GLU A 393 1.71 5.14 -24.34
N PRO A 394 2.88 5.74 -24.58
CA PRO A 394 3.36 6.90 -23.82
C PRO A 394 2.48 8.13 -24.06
N PRO A 395 2.43 9.11 -23.14
CA PRO A 395 1.50 10.24 -23.22
C PRO A 395 1.65 11.12 -24.48
N THR A 396 2.80 11.07 -25.15
CA THR A 396 3.10 11.84 -26.38
C THR A 396 2.59 11.20 -27.68
N SER A 397 1.98 10.01 -27.63
CA SER A 397 1.49 9.28 -28.82
C SER A 397 0.07 9.66 -29.26
N ALA A 398 -0.63 10.47 -28.47
CA ALA A 398 -2.02 10.86 -28.70
C ALA A 398 -2.19 12.29 -29.24
N MET A 399 -1.14 12.90 -29.78
CA MET A 399 -1.18 14.21 -30.45
C MET A 399 -0.98 14.07 -31.95
#